data_AF-A0A5E4KXL8-F1
#
_entry.id   AF-A0A5E4KXL8-F1
#
_cell.length_a   1.000
_cell.length_b   1.000
_cell.length_c   1.000
_cell.angle_alpha   90.00
_cell.angle_beta   90.00
_cell.angle_gamma   90.00
#
_symmetry.space_group_name_H-M   'P 1'
#
loop_
_entity.id
_entity.type
_entity.pdbx_description
1 polymer ?
#
loop_
_entity_poly.entity_id
_entity_poly.type
_entity_poly.pdbx_seq_one_letter_code
_entity_poly.pdbx_strand_id
1 'polypeptide(L)'
;MDKIKVQFIGINNIPKVKDDEIFRARKVKWDTKGYQTDEYLSFYDYHIIFINYPFSHPYPSDPSGFLDYINGGGIVVIFVGYSRDYPWSENFLEVSYGKGNSINPASKHWLNVIFRKHRFAWNCMLSPGQRLELIQLLNDFPSTDKNIIPKEKIFEIVGTTTSGGKCVSAVIHYRKGKLILLPITENPQDMSVDLIRDLLDGIKTNYFKKDEIPEIRPQWIEKCNLQSELKLKGEIDSIISQYAKIKEKLEWYEIIKKILYCHDKELSYSIYLTFKNMGFNADLKEDEGHQDIELKFNSFFAIVEAKGLKEYANLRDLRQLLHYYVTTKENNPNVKGIFIVNHFRDRDLSEREQPYTKDALELAENNGFCLLTTVDLFKIYDKFLDGKLTINQIIDLFKATKGQLIL
;
A
#
# COMPACT_ATOMS: atom_id res chain seq x y z
N MET A 1 30.08 12.57 32.36
CA MET A 1 28.75 12.47 31.74
C MET A 1 28.94 11.92 30.35
N ASP A 2 28.20 10.87 30.00
CA ASP A 2 28.21 10.35 28.63
C ASP A 2 27.76 11.43 27.65
N LYS A 3 28.32 11.39 26.44
CA LYS A 3 28.05 12.39 25.40
C LYS A 3 26.87 11.95 24.53
N ILE A 4 25.84 12.79 24.34
CA ILE A 4 24.74 12.64 23.39
C ILE A 4 25.30 12.58 21.95
N LYS A 5 25.57 11.37 21.48
CA LYS A 5 25.93 11.05 20.10
C LYS A 5 24.81 11.42 19.13
N VAL A 6 25.15 12.12 18.03
CA VAL A 6 24.17 12.58 17.01
C VAL A 6 24.66 12.23 15.61
N GLN A 7 23.78 11.69 14.78
CA GLN A 7 24.06 11.40 13.38
C GLN A 7 23.36 12.38 12.45
N PHE A 8 24.03 12.78 11.37
CA PHE A 8 23.47 13.67 10.35
C PHE A 8 23.53 12.99 8.97
N ILE A 9 22.38 12.77 8.36
CA ILE A 9 22.20 12.13 7.05
C ILE A 9 21.66 13.17 6.07
N GLY A 10 22.40 13.45 5.00
CA GLY A 10 22.00 14.42 3.97
C GLY A 10 22.09 15.90 4.38
N ILE A 11 22.79 16.23 5.48
CA ILE A 11 22.98 17.60 5.96
C ILE A 11 24.43 18.02 5.75
N ASN A 12 24.65 19.10 5.01
CA ASN A 12 25.99 19.51 4.61
C ASN A 12 26.72 20.31 5.68
N ASN A 13 26.03 21.24 6.32
CA ASN A 13 26.59 22.12 7.35
C ASN A 13 26.19 21.60 8.71
N ILE A 14 27.17 21.14 9.47
CA ILE A 14 26.97 20.68 10.84
C ILE A 14 27.66 21.64 11.80
N PRO A 15 27.14 21.83 13.02
CA PRO A 15 27.80 22.62 14.05
C PRO A 15 29.22 22.11 14.29
N LYS A 16 30.21 23.02 14.36
CA LYS A 16 31.55 22.65 14.84
C LYS A 16 31.42 22.18 16.29
N VAL A 17 31.91 20.98 16.56
CA VAL A 17 31.98 20.42 17.91
C VAL A 17 32.93 21.28 18.73
N LYS A 18 32.45 21.91 19.80
CA LYS A 18 33.33 22.49 20.81
C LYS A 18 33.86 21.38 21.73
N ASP A 19 35.05 21.53 22.30
CA ASP A 19 35.70 20.48 23.11
C ASP A 19 34.87 20.08 24.36
N ASP A 20 34.04 20.99 24.86
CA ASP A 20 33.07 20.84 25.96
C ASP A 20 31.69 20.34 25.51
N GLU A 21 31.43 20.27 24.20
CA GLU A 21 30.15 19.85 23.66
C GLU A 21 30.04 18.32 23.52
N ILE A 22 28.79 17.89 23.70
CA ILE A 22 28.35 16.53 23.96
C ILE A 22 28.06 15.77 22.65
N PHE A 23 28.40 16.33 21.48
CA PHE A 23 27.96 15.84 20.18
C PHE A 23 29.09 15.22 19.35
N ARG A 24 29.00 13.92 19.05
CA ARG A 24 29.85 13.26 18.04
C ARG A 24 29.07 13.18 16.73
N ALA A 25 29.34 14.11 15.81
CA ALA A 25 28.68 14.20 14.52
C ALA A 25 29.41 13.38 13.44
N ARG A 26 28.69 12.51 12.71
CA ARG A 26 29.19 11.86 11.48
C ARG A 26 28.34 12.33 10.30
N LYS A 27 29.00 12.84 9.27
CA LYS A 27 28.40 13.24 7.98
C LYS A 27 28.55 12.07 7.01
N VAL A 28 27.44 11.61 6.42
CA VAL A 28 27.47 10.63 5.32
C VAL A 28 27.29 11.40 4.01
N LYS A 29 28.25 11.29 3.08
CA LYS A 29 28.17 11.90 1.73
C LYS A 29 27.48 10.94 0.76
N TRP A 30 26.72 11.53 -0.17
CA TRP A 30 26.02 10.84 -1.27
C TRP A 30 26.87 10.88 -2.56
N ASP A 31 26.85 9.79 -3.32
CA ASP A 31 27.23 9.77 -4.74
C ASP A 31 26.13 9.10 -5.59
N THR A 32 26.29 9.12 -6.92
CA THR A 32 25.29 8.62 -7.89
C THR A 32 25.04 7.11 -7.83
N LYS A 33 25.77 6.35 -6.99
CA LYS A 33 25.65 4.89 -6.87
C LYS A 33 24.83 4.44 -5.65
N GLY A 34 24.19 5.38 -4.94
CA GLY A 34 23.43 5.08 -3.73
C GLY A 34 24.31 5.02 -2.48
N TYR A 35 23.81 4.42 -1.41
CA TYR A 35 24.64 4.12 -0.23
C TYR A 35 25.76 3.17 -0.66
N GLN A 36 27.01 3.63 -0.68
CA GLN A 36 28.10 2.70 -0.36
C GLN A 36 27.90 2.38 1.12
N THR A 37 27.42 1.18 1.40
CA THR A 37 27.35 0.61 2.73
C THR A 37 28.77 0.61 3.30
N ASP A 38 29.16 1.69 3.97
CA ASP A 38 30.07 1.54 5.09
C ASP A 38 29.36 0.55 6.02
N GLU A 39 29.87 -0.67 6.12
CA GLU A 39 29.33 -1.82 6.87
C GLU A 39 29.15 -1.57 8.39
N TYR A 40 29.18 -0.31 8.83
CA TYR A 40 29.31 0.15 10.21
C TYR A 40 28.33 1.29 10.58
N LEU A 41 27.26 1.51 9.82
CA LEU A 41 26.24 2.55 10.12
C LEU A 41 25.10 1.96 10.96
N SER A 42 25.36 1.72 12.24
CA SER A 42 24.34 1.33 13.20
C SER A 42 23.63 2.57 13.76
N PHE A 43 22.30 2.66 13.59
CA PHE A 43 21.50 3.68 14.27
C PHE A 43 21.61 3.59 15.79
N TYR A 44 21.86 2.38 16.28
CA TYR A 44 22.08 2.05 17.70
C TYR A 44 23.42 2.55 18.26
N ASP A 45 24.15 3.41 17.56
CA ASP A 45 25.31 4.10 18.14
C ASP A 45 25.01 5.56 18.49
N TYR A 46 23.79 6.04 18.21
CA TYR A 46 23.41 7.44 18.34
C TYR A 46 22.17 7.60 19.23
N HIS A 47 21.97 8.78 19.81
CA HIS A 47 20.75 9.09 20.56
C HIS A 47 19.77 9.91 19.71
N ILE A 48 20.31 10.67 18.75
CA ILE A 48 19.55 11.52 17.84
C ILE A 48 20.06 11.29 16.42
N ILE A 49 19.14 11.10 15.47
CA ILE A 49 19.45 11.01 14.04
C ILE A 49 18.69 12.09 13.32
N PHE A 50 19.39 12.95 12.59
CA PHE A 50 18.81 13.92 11.66
C PHE A 50 18.88 13.40 10.24
N ILE A 51 17.76 13.48 9.51
CA ILE A 51 17.62 13.04 8.14
C ILE A 51 17.04 14.18 7.31
N ASN A 52 17.74 14.55 6.24
CA ASN A 52 17.26 15.55 5.28
C ASN A 52 16.77 14.86 3.99
N TYR A 53 15.45 14.79 3.81
CA TYR A 53 14.79 14.15 2.67
C TYR A 53 14.27 15.24 1.70
N PRO A 54 14.40 15.14 0.36
CA PRO A 54 14.64 13.95 -0.49
C PRO A 54 16.09 13.72 -0.91
N PHE A 55 17.03 14.52 -0.41
CA PHE A 55 18.45 14.40 -0.79
C PHE A 55 19.14 13.17 -0.20
N SER A 56 18.42 12.40 0.60
CA SER A 56 18.77 11.06 1.03
C SER A 56 17.61 10.14 0.64
N HIS A 57 17.88 9.07 -0.10
CA HIS A 57 16.93 7.96 -0.30
C HIS A 57 17.25 6.93 0.78
N PRO A 58 16.67 7.04 2.00
CA PRO A 58 17.17 6.37 3.18
C PRO A 58 16.28 5.16 3.38
N TYR A 59 16.43 4.14 2.55
CA TYR A 59 16.10 2.84 3.08
C TYR A 59 17.36 2.36 3.78
N PRO A 60 17.38 2.26 5.14
CA PRO A 60 18.08 1.13 5.69
C PRO A 60 17.52 -0.09 4.95
N SER A 61 18.38 -0.93 4.40
CA SER A 61 17.97 -2.19 3.76
C SER A 61 17.13 -3.07 4.70
N ASP A 62 17.10 -2.73 5.98
CA ASP A 62 16.32 -3.32 7.05
C ASP A 62 15.45 -2.28 7.79
N PRO A 63 14.14 -2.18 7.45
CA PRO A 63 13.18 -1.33 8.16
C PRO A 63 12.99 -1.69 9.64
N SER A 64 13.27 -2.94 10.02
CA SER A 64 13.08 -3.41 11.40
C SER A 64 14.07 -2.72 12.36
N GLY A 65 15.33 -2.57 11.95
CA GLY A 65 16.34 -1.88 12.75
C GLY A 65 16.05 -0.39 13.02
N PHE A 66 15.35 0.29 12.11
CA PHE A 66 14.93 1.69 12.33
C PHE A 66 13.81 1.82 13.36
N LEU A 67 12.83 0.92 13.30
CA LEU A 67 11.74 0.86 14.28
C LEU A 67 12.25 0.45 15.66
N ASP A 68 13.16 -0.51 15.71
CA ASP A 68 13.78 -0.98 16.94
C ASP A 68 14.66 0.10 17.59
N TYR A 69 15.33 0.93 16.79
CA TYR A 69 16.04 2.12 17.28
C TYR A 69 15.10 3.10 18.00
N ILE A 70 13.97 3.46 17.37
CA ILE A 70 12.98 4.36 17.99
C ILE A 70 12.36 3.68 19.23
N ASN A 71 11.99 2.40 19.14
CA ASN A 71 11.48 1.62 20.27
C ASN A 71 12.46 1.62 21.46
N GLY A 72 13.76 1.57 21.19
CA GLY A 72 14.84 1.62 22.17
C GLY A 72 15.02 2.98 22.87
N GLY A 73 14.29 4.02 22.47
CA GLY A 73 14.43 5.37 23.03
C GLY A 73 15.11 6.38 22.11
N GLY A 74 15.47 5.96 20.89
CA GLY A 74 16.08 6.83 19.89
C GLY A 74 15.16 7.98 19.47
N ILE A 75 15.77 9.13 19.16
CA ILE A 75 15.09 10.27 18.57
C ILE A 75 15.49 10.38 17.10
N VAL A 76 14.51 10.51 16.21
CA VAL A 76 14.73 10.79 14.79
C VAL A 76 14.09 12.12 14.44
N VAL A 77 14.83 12.96 13.73
CA VAL A 77 14.35 14.21 13.15
C VAL A 77 14.40 14.08 11.64
N ILE A 78 13.25 14.17 10.97
CA ILE A 78 13.15 14.08 9.51
C ILE A 78 12.68 15.42 8.97
N PHE A 79 13.46 16.00 8.06
CA PHE A 79 13.02 17.11 7.22
C PHE A 79 12.35 16.55 5.96
N VAL A 80 11.08 16.87 5.75
CA VAL A 80 10.23 16.31 4.69
C VAL A 80 10.12 17.31 3.54
N GLY A 81 10.55 16.90 2.33
CA GLY A 81 10.76 17.79 1.19
C GLY A 81 9.87 17.57 -0.05
N TYR A 82 10.44 17.72 -1.25
CA TYR A 82 9.74 17.52 -2.53
C TYR A 82 9.97 16.08 -3.01
N SER A 83 9.12 15.11 -2.65
CA SER A 83 9.02 13.86 -3.40
C SER A 83 7.56 13.48 -3.56
N ARG A 84 7.12 13.15 -4.78
CA ARG A 84 5.77 12.60 -5.06
C ARG A 84 5.62 11.14 -4.63
N ASP A 85 6.76 10.47 -4.49
CA ASP A 85 6.83 9.06 -4.12
C ASP A 85 7.79 9.00 -2.94
N TYR A 86 7.26 8.99 -1.71
CA TYR A 86 8.05 8.50 -0.60
C TYR A 86 7.72 7.01 -0.50
N PRO A 87 8.64 6.08 -0.84
CA PRO A 87 8.33 4.66 -0.70
C PRO A 87 8.09 4.23 0.75
N TRP A 88 8.23 5.13 1.73
CA TRP A 88 7.81 4.96 3.12
C TRP A 88 6.58 5.79 3.51
N SER A 89 6.10 6.76 2.71
CA SER A 89 4.84 7.46 3.04
C SER A 89 3.68 6.50 3.04
N GLU A 90 3.62 5.58 2.08
CA GLU A 90 2.53 4.59 2.02
C GLU A 90 2.45 3.77 3.32
N ASN A 91 3.60 3.36 3.88
CA ASN A 91 3.66 2.51 5.09
C ASN A 91 3.72 3.27 6.44
N PHE A 92 3.89 4.60 6.44
CA PHE A 92 4.15 5.36 7.68
C PHE A 92 3.45 6.70 7.75
N LEU A 93 3.26 7.44 6.65
CA LEU A 93 2.68 8.78 6.66
C LEU A 93 1.88 9.03 5.40
N GLU A 94 0.56 9.17 5.49
CA GLU A 94 -0.20 9.68 4.36
C GLU A 94 0.12 11.17 4.15
N VAL A 95 0.75 11.48 3.02
CA VAL A 95 1.17 12.82 2.65
C VAL A 95 0.31 13.30 1.49
N SER A 96 -0.44 14.37 1.70
CA SER A 96 -1.06 15.15 0.63
C SER A 96 -0.15 16.30 0.19
N TYR A 97 -0.25 16.72 -1.07
CA TYR A 97 0.66 17.71 -1.64
C TYR A 97 0.07 19.12 -1.65
N GLY A 98 0.90 20.10 -1.28
CA GLY A 98 0.60 21.53 -1.32
C GLY A 98 1.85 22.32 -0.97
N LYS A 99 1.99 23.57 -1.46
CA LYS A 99 3.20 24.38 -1.27
C LYS A 99 2.95 25.68 -0.49
N GLY A 100 3.90 26.09 0.35
CA GLY A 100 3.92 27.39 0.98
C GLY A 100 5.09 27.61 1.94
N ASN A 101 5.23 28.86 2.42
CA ASN A 101 6.37 29.28 3.26
C ASN A 101 5.94 29.76 4.65
N SER A 102 4.62 29.73 4.94
CA SER A 102 4.06 30.17 6.21
C SER A 102 3.53 28.97 6.98
N ILE A 103 4.03 28.79 8.20
CA ILE A 103 3.60 27.77 9.16
C ILE A 103 2.95 28.48 10.33
N ASN A 104 1.82 27.95 10.78
CA ASN A 104 1.19 28.31 12.04
C ASN A 104 1.62 27.30 13.12
N PRO A 105 2.61 27.63 13.96
CA PRO A 105 3.12 26.71 14.98
C PRO A 105 2.15 26.54 16.15
N ALA A 106 2.17 25.36 16.76
CA ALA A 106 1.42 25.10 17.99
C ALA A 106 1.99 25.95 19.14
N SER A 107 1.21 26.90 19.66
CA SER A 107 1.69 27.96 20.55
C SER A 107 2.35 27.48 21.84
N LYS A 108 1.95 26.31 22.35
CA LYS A 108 2.46 25.72 23.60
C LYS A 108 3.63 24.74 23.40
N HIS A 109 3.97 24.39 22.16
CA HIS A 109 5.05 23.43 21.89
C HIS A 109 6.40 24.16 21.74
N TRP A 110 7.50 23.53 22.20
CA TRP A 110 8.83 24.15 22.19
C TRP A 110 9.34 24.48 20.76
N LEU A 111 8.90 23.71 19.75
CA LEU A 111 9.19 23.99 18.34
C LEU A 111 8.62 25.33 17.85
N ASN A 112 7.64 25.93 18.54
CA ASN A 112 7.10 27.24 18.19
C ASN A 112 8.18 28.32 18.07
N VAL A 113 9.15 28.31 18.99
CA VAL A 113 10.27 29.27 18.97
C VAL A 113 11.12 29.08 17.71
N ILE A 114 11.35 27.82 17.31
CA ILE A 114 12.14 27.45 16.14
C ILE A 114 11.40 27.83 14.84
N PHE A 115 10.11 27.53 14.74
CA PHE A 115 9.28 27.90 13.58
C PHE A 115 9.17 29.41 13.39
N ARG A 116 9.22 30.21 14.47
CA ARG A 116 9.22 31.68 14.39
C ARG A 116 10.58 32.26 14.03
N LYS A 117 11.67 31.61 14.42
CA LYS A 117 13.05 32.08 14.22
C LYS A 117 13.58 31.73 12.84
N HIS A 118 13.23 30.56 12.31
CA HIS A 118 13.76 30.03 11.05
C HIS A 118 12.71 29.98 9.95
N ARG A 119 13.16 30.10 8.70
CA ARG A 119 12.28 30.00 7.52
C ARG A 119 12.19 28.57 7.04
N PHE A 120 10.97 28.11 6.89
CA PHE A 120 10.63 26.78 6.40
C PHE A 120 9.74 26.88 5.18
N ALA A 121 9.94 25.96 4.24
CA ALA A 121 9.07 25.72 3.12
C ALA A 121 8.42 24.35 3.31
N TRP A 122 7.11 24.28 3.16
CA TRP A 122 6.39 23.00 3.16
C TRP A 122 5.88 22.72 1.77
N ASN A 123 6.06 21.46 1.33
CA ASN A 123 5.54 20.95 0.05
C ASN A 123 4.66 19.71 0.23
N CYS A 124 4.52 19.29 1.49
CA CYS A 124 3.83 18.11 1.97
C CYS A 124 2.93 18.51 3.16
N MET A 125 1.76 17.91 3.22
CA MET A 125 0.79 18.05 4.30
C MET A 125 0.51 16.65 4.85
N LEU A 126 0.68 16.48 6.16
CA LEU A 126 0.32 15.25 6.85
C LEU A 126 -1.20 15.22 7.01
N SER A 127 -1.86 14.13 6.62
CA SER A 127 -3.31 14.00 6.79
C SER A 127 -3.66 13.87 8.29
N PRO A 128 -4.48 14.77 8.88
CA PRO A 128 -4.87 14.64 10.28
C PRO A 128 -5.78 13.43 10.49
N GLY A 129 -5.42 12.56 11.44
CA GLY A 129 -6.33 11.50 11.92
C GLY A 129 -6.42 10.23 11.06
N GLN A 130 -5.67 10.13 9.95
CA GLN A 130 -5.44 8.84 9.32
C GLN A 130 -4.30 8.12 10.04
N ARG A 131 -4.60 6.90 10.49
CA ARG A 131 -3.71 6.04 11.24
C ARG A 131 -2.39 5.94 10.48
N LEU A 132 -1.28 6.31 11.10
CA LEU A 132 0.03 5.82 10.68
C LEU A 132 -0.16 4.30 10.45
N GLU A 133 0.18 3.78 9.28
CA GLU A 133 0.19 2.34 9.05
C GLU A 133 1.10 1.61 10.06
N LEU A 134 1.95 2.31 10.82
CA LEU A 134 2.58 1.82 12.05
C LEU A 134 1.59 1.21 13.05
N ILE A 135 0.39 1.79 13.20
CA ILE A 135 -0.69 1.26 14.02
C ILE A 135 -1.29 0.01 13.36
N GLN A 136 -1.27 -0.11 12.02
CA GLN A 136 -1.62 -1.36 11.32
C GLN A 136 -0.53 -2.43 11.52
N LEU A 137 0.75 -2.08 11.44
CA LEU A 137 1.86 -2.98 11.75
C LEU A 137 1.83 -3.43 13.24
N LEU A 138 1.43 -2.54 14.16
CA LEU A 138 1.25 -2.84 15.59
C LEU A 138 -0.06 -3.56 15.91
N ASN A 139 -1.13 -3.38 15.12
CA ASN A 139 -2.40 -4.10 15.25
C ASN A 139 -2.36 -5.46 14.55
N ASP A 140 -1.47 -5.64 13.58
CA ASP A 140 -1.20 -6.91 12.91
C ASP A 140 -0.27 -7.80 13.78
N PHE A 141 0.38 -7.24 14.80
CA PHE A 141 0.77 -8.03 15.96
C PHE A 141 -0.48 -8.33 16.79
N PRO A 142 -0.77 -9.59 17.13
CA PRO A 142 -1.88 -9.95 17.98
C PRO A 142 -1.56 -9.52 19.41
N SER A 143 -1.66 -8.22 19.70
CA SER A 143 -1.89 -7.77 21.06
C SER A 143 -3.34 -8.10 21.37
N THR A 144 -3.49 -9.22 22.05
CA THR A 144 -4.69 -9.65 22.76
C THR A 144 -5.04 -8.63 23.83
N ASP A 145 -5.45 -7.41 23.46
CA ASP A 145 -6.30 -6.57 24.29
C ASP A 145 -6.82 -5.36 23.50
N LYS A 146 -8.05 -5.46 22.97
CA LYS A 146 -8.74 -4.31 22.34
C LYS A 146 -9.02 -3.16 23.33
N ASN A 147 -8.68 -3.32 24.62
CA ASN A 147 -8.85 -2.31 25.67
C ASN A 147 -7.58 -1.54 26.01
N ILE A 148 -6.42 -1.86 25.42
CA ILE A 148 -5.21 -1.03 25.57
C ILE A 148 -5.14 -0.07 24.38
N ILE A 149 -6.04 0.91 24.39
CA ILE A 149 -5.77 2.16 23.67
C ILE A 149 -4.64 2.82 24.48
N PRO A 150 -3.43 3.07 23.91
CA PRO A 150 -2.41 3.82 24.63
C PRO A 150 -3.01 5.16 25.04
N LYS A 151 -3.08 5.40 26.36
CA LYS A 151 -3.63 6.64 26.95
C LYS A 151 -2.81 7.88 26.59
N GLU A 152 -1.61 7.70 26.05
CA GLU A 152 -0.73 8.77 25.60
C GLU A 152 -1.06 9.18 24.16
N LYS A 153 -1.11 10.49 23.90
CA LYS A 153 -1.22 11.01 22.54
C LYS A 153 0.01 10.57 21.75
N ILE A 154 -0.13 9.51 20.96
CA ILE A 154 0.90 9.01 20.04
C ILE A 154 1.34 10.10 19.04
N PHE A 155 0.48 11.09 18.79
CA PHE A 155 0.67 12.09 17.74
C PHE A 155 0.37 13.50 18.26
N GLU A 156 1.35 14.41 18.14
CA GLU A 156 1.21 15.83 18.43
C GLU A 156 1.43 16.66 17.16
N ILE A 157 0.41 17.44 16.77
CA ILE A 157 0.54 18.43 15.68
C ILE A 157 1.28 19.64 16.22
N VAL A 158 2.45 19.93 15.66
CA VAL A 158 3.31 21.04 16.12
C VAL A 158 3.40 22.18 15.11
N GLY A 159 2.91 21.98 13.89
CA GLY A 159 2.75 23.04 12.88
C GLY A 159 1.64 22.72 11.88
N THR A 160 0.88 23.75 11.52
CA THR A 160 -0.14 23.69 10.46
C THR A 160 0.09 24.74 9.38
N THR A 161 -0.59 24.63 8.25
CA THR A 161 -0.71 25.74 7.28
C THR A 161 -1.47 26.89 7.92
N THR A 162 -1.12 28.13 7.55
CA THR A 162 -1.89 29.32 7.94
C THR A 162 -3.26 29.34 7.24
N SER A 163 -3.32 28.85 6.00
CA SER A 163 -4.54 28.68 5.22
C SER A 163 -5.06 27.24 5.33
N GLY A 164 -6.19 27.05 6.01
CA GLY A 164 -6.89 25.77 6.07
C GLY A 164 -6.40 24.78 7.15
N GLY A 165 -5.45 25.17 8.01
CA GLY A 165 -5.10 24.42 9.22
C GLY A 165 -4.56 23.00 8.99
N LYS A 166 -4.05 22.70 7.80
CA LYS A 166 -3.55 21.36 7.45
C LYS A 166 -2.23 21.09 8.16
N CYS A 167 -2.00 19.87 8.63
CA CYS A 167 -0.78 19.55 9.36
C CYS A 167 0.44 19.56 8.41
N VAL A 168 1.52 20.22 8.82
CA VAL A 168 2.80 20.26 8.07
C VAL A 168 3.99 19.84 8.93
N SER A 169 3.77 19.62 10.22
CA SER A 169 4.77 19.16 11.17
C SER A 169 4.11 18.46 12.36
N ALA A 170 4.71 17.37 12.80
CA ALA A 170 4.22 16.57 13.92
C ALA A 170 5.36 15.94 14.73
N VAL A 171 5.08 15.61 15.99
CA VAL A 171 5.90 14.74 16.83
C VAL A 171 5.12 13.45 17.09
N ILE A 172 5.75 12.32 16.78
CA ILE A 172 5.19 10.99 16.98
C ILE A 172 5.93 10.34 18.15
N HIS A 173 5.18 9.91 19.15
CA HIS A 173 5.67 9.18 20.31
C HIS A 173 5.54 7.68 20.03
N TYR A 174 6.65 6.97 19.96
CA TYR A 174 6.66 5.53 19.72
C TYR A 174 7.42 4.81 20.83
N ARG A 175 6.66 4.21 21.75
CA ARG A 175 7.17 3.58 22.97
C ARG A 175 8.11 4.54 23.72
N LYS A 176 9.42 4.25 23.77
CA LYS A 176 10.40 5.09 24.48
C LYS A 176 10.97 6.22 23.62
N GLY A 177 10.89 6.11 22.29
CA GLY A 177 11.51 7.06 21.36
C GLY A 177 10.53 8.06 20.76
N LYS A 178 11.07 8.89 19.86
CA LYS A 178 10.33 9.99 19.23
C LYS A 178 10.74 10.16 17.77
N LEU A 179 9.75 10.40 16.92
CA LEU A 179 9.94 10.80 15.53
C LEU A 179 9.41 12.22 15.35
N ILE A 180 10.30 13.16 14.98
CA ILE A 180 10.00 14.57 14.81
C ILE A 180 10.01 14.87 13.31
N LEU A 181 8.86 15.27 12.78
CA LEU A 181 8.68 15.56 11.37
C LEU A 181 8.65 17.07 11.18
N LEU A 182 9.64 17.60 10.48
CA LEU A 182 9.77 19.02 10.17
C LEU A 182 9.64 19.24 8.66
N PRO A 183 9.08 20.38 8.22
CA PRO A 183 9.18 20.79 6.84
C PRO A 183 10.64 21.13 6.50
N ILE A 184 10.99 21.05 5.22
CA ILE A 184 12.31 21.49 4.75
C ILE A 184 12.50 23.01 4.90
N THR A 185 13.77 23.45 4.91
CA THR A 185 14.12 24.87 4.79
C THR A 185 14.01 25.33 3.34
N GLU A 186 13.97 26.66 3.11
CA GLU A 186 13.98 27.23 1.75
C GLU A 186 15.22 26.79 0.93
N ASN A 187 16.34 26.55 1.62
CA ASN A 187 17.55 25.95 1.05
C ASN A 187 17.90 24.65 1.79
N PRO A 188 17.38 23.49 1.34
CA PRO A 188 17.60 22.22 2.04
C PRO A 188 19.04 21.72 1.98
N GLN A 189 19.80 22.07 0.95
CA GLN A 189 21.20 21.64 0.78
C GLN A 189 22.16 22.41 1.69
N ASP A 190 21.74 23.58 2.16
CA ASP A 190 22.53 24.54 2.93
C ASP A 190 21.79 24.92 4.23
N MET A 191 21.32 23.90 4.95
CA MET A 191 20.61 24.13 6.21
C MET A 191 21.48 24.91 7.19
N SER A 192 20.89 25.93 7.82
CA SER A 192 21.60 26.79 8.78
C SER A 192 22.10 25.98 9.97
N VAL A 193 23.37 26.20 10.34
CA VAL A 193 23.98 25.65 11.56
C VAL A 193 23.20 26.08 12.80
N ASP A 194 22.63 27.29 12.80
CA ASP A 194 21.86 27.81 13.93
C ASP A 194 20.54 27.06 14.10
N LEU A 195 19.89 26.65 13.00
CA LEU A 195 18.68 25.81 13.07
C LEU A 195 19.00 24.46 13.72
N ILE A 196 20.08 23.82 13.29
CA ILE A 196 20.49 22.53 13.87
C ILE A 196 20.82 22.67 15.36
N ARG A 197 21.52 23.74 15.75
CA ARG A 197 21.82 24.02 17.17
C ARG A 197 20.57 24.23 18.00
N ASP A 198 19.65 25.08 17.53
CA ASP A 198 18.40 25.32 18.24
C ASP A 198 17.56 24.05 18.39
N LEU A 199 17.54 23.19 17.37
CA LEU A 199 16.86 21.88 17.44
C LEU A 199 17.52 20.94 18.45
N LEU A 200 18.86 20.86 18.46
CA LEU A 200 19.60 20.05 19.43
C LEU A 200 19.37 20.52 20.86
N ASP A 201 19.43 21.83 21.11
CA ASP A 201 19.20 22.41 22.43
C ASP A 201 17.76 22.21 22.89
N GLY A 202 16.80 22.36 21.98
CA GLY A 202 15.40 22.05 22.22
C GLY A 202 15.17 20.58 22.55
N ILE A 203 15.71 19.65 21.77
CA ILE A 203 15.64 18.21 22.04
C ILE A 203 16.28 17.87 23.38
N LYS A 204 17.49 18.40 23.65
CA LYS A 204 18.20 18.21 24.91
C LYS A 204 17.34 18.65 26.10
N THR A 205 16.81 19.86 26.05
CA THR A 205 16.04 20.46 27.16
C THR A 205 14.71 19.75 27.40
N ASN A 206 14.03 19.31 26.33
CA ASN A 206 12.68 18.78 26.43
C ASN A 206 12.63 17.25 26.55
N TYR A 207 13.64 16.53 26.06
CA TYR A 207 13.60 15.07 25.97
C TYR A 207 14.72 14.34 26.72
N PHE A 208 15.81 15.01 27.09
CA PHE A 208 16.85 14.44 27.94
C PHE A 208 16.83 15.12 29.31
N LYS A 209 16.63 14.36 30.39
CA LYS A 209 16.82 14.90 31.74
C LYS A 209 18.32 15.00 32.03
N LYS A 210 18.69 15.92 32.94
CA LYS A 210 20.08 16.27 33.27
C LYS A 210 20.96 15.07 33.68
N ASP A 211 20.33 13.99 34.17
CA ASP A 211 20.99 12.79 34.69
C ASP A 211 20.56 11.48 34.01
N GLU A 212 19.71 11.52 32.98
CA GLU A 212 19.21 10.34 32.26
C GLU A 212 19.51 10.47 30.76
N ILE A 213 20.78 10.25 30.40
CA ILE A 213 21.11 9.91 29.01
C ILE A 213 20.79 8.42 28.87
N PRO A 214 19.81 8.03 28.04
CA PRO A 214 19.45 6.63 27.90
C PRO A 214 20.65 5.85 27.40
N GLU A 215 20.98 4.74 28.07
CA GLU A 215 21.98 3.80 27.59
C GLU A 215 21.60 3.37 26.18
N ILE A 216 22.50 3.60 25.24
CA ILE A 216 22.27 3.16 23.87
C ILE A 216 22.50 1.65 23.83
N ARG A 217 21.46 0.90 23.44
CA ARG A 217 21.55 -0.54 23.18
C ARG A 217 22.69 -0.79 22.19
N PRO A 218 23.79 -1.45 22.57
CA PRO A 218 24.92 -1.59 21.67
C PRO A 218 24.62 -2.62 20.58
N GLN A 219 25.02 -2.37 19.33
CA GLN A 219 24.70 -3.23 18.18
C GLN A 219 25.17 -4.69 18.35
N TRP A 220 26.28 -4.92 19.06
CA TRP A 220 26.77 -6.28 19.28
C TRP A 220 25.81 -7.14 20.10
N ILE A 221 24.88 -6.55 20.85
CA ILE A 221 23.87 -7.31 21.60
C ILE A 221 22.97 -8.12 20.67
N GLU A 222 22.80 -7.70 19.41
CA GLU A 222 22.03 -8.47 18.40
C GLU A 222 22.69 -9.80 18.03
N LYS A 223 24.00 -9.95 18.33
CA LYS A 223 24.72 -11.22 18.19
C LYS A 223 24.49 -12.14 19.41
N CYS A 224 24.03 -11.58 20.52
CA CYS A 224 23.80 -12.28 21.78
C CYS A 224 22.32 -12.71 21.87
N ASN A 225 21.94 -13.73 21.11
CA ASN A 225 20.57 -14.25 21.14
C ASN A 225 20.42 -15.37 22.18
N LEU A 226 19.35 -15.32 22.97
CA LEU A 226 18.94 -16.46 23.79
C LEU A 226 18.33 -17.55 22.90
N GLN A 227 18.51 -18.83 23.24
CA GLN A 227 17.90 -19.92 22.46
C GLN A 227 16.36 -19.81 22.41
N SER A 228 15.73 -19.36 23.50
CA SER A 228 14.29 -19.08 23.53
C SER A 228 13.91 -17.91 22.61
N GLU A 229 14.76 -16.89 22.49
CA GLU A 229 14.54 -15.75 21.59
C GLU A 229 14.60 -16.19 20.12
N LEU A 230 15.58 -17.03 19.76
CA LEU A 230 15.69 -17.56 18.39
C LEU A 230 14.47 -18.38 17.98
N LYS A 231 13.89 -19.17 18.90
CA LYS A 231 12.65 -19.91 18.65
C LYS A 231 11.49 -18.95 18.34
N LEU A 232 11.32 -17.91 19.15
CA LEU A 232 10.27 -16.91 18.96
C LEU A 232 10.44 -16.12 17.65
N LYS A 233 11.68 -15.75 17.28
CA LYS A 233 11.96 -15.12 15.98
C LYS A 233 11.54 -16.03 14.82
N GLY A 234 11.86 -17.32 14.90
CA GLY A 234 11.43 -18.30 13.89
C GLY A 234 9.89 -18.47 13.82
N GLU A 235 9.19 -18.40 14.96
CA GLU A 235 7.72 -18.39 14.99
C GLU A 235 7.15 -17.14 14.32
N ILE A 236 7.72 -15.96 14.59
CA ILE A 236 7.34 -14.69 13.93
C ILE A 236 7.53 -14.81 12.41
N ASP A 237 8.68 -15.30 11.94
CA ASP A 237 8.95 -15.46 10.52
C ASP A 237 7.95 -16.41 9.85
N SER A 238 7.59 -17.50 10.53
CA SER A 238 6.56 -18.44 10.06
C SER A 238 5.19 -17.77 9.93
N ILE A 239 4.79 -16.98 10.93
CA ILE A 239 3.51 -16.26 10.93
C ILE A 239 3.49 -15.20 9.83
N ILE A 240 4.57 -14.43 9.65
CA ILE A 240 4.68 -13.43 8.58
C ILE A 240 4.52 -14.09 7.21
N SER A 241 5.18 -15.24 6.99
CA SER A 241 5.05 -15.99 5.75
C SER A 241 3.63 -16.50 5.51
N GLN A 242 2.94 -16.97 6.55
CA GLN A 242 1.55 -17.40 6.47
C GLN A 242 0.60 -16.23 6.18
N TYR A 243 0.79 -15.11 6.86
CA TYR A 243 0.02 -13.88 6.66
C TYR A 243 0.14 -13.38 5.22
N ALA A 244 1.37 -13.32 4.66
CA ALA A 244 1.59 -12.88 3.28
C ALA A 244 0.80 -13.75 2.27
N LYS A 245 0.83 -15.08 2.44
CA LYS A 245 0.07 -16.01 1.58
C LYS A 245 -1.44 -15.83 1.69
N ILE A 246 -1.96 -15.57 2.89
CA ILE A 246 -3.39 -15.34 3.10
C ILE A 246 -3.81 -13.99 2.51
N LYS A 247 -2.99 -12.95 2.70
CA LYS A 247 -3.23 -11.62 2.15
C LYS A 247 -3.28 -11.63 0.62
N GLU A 248 -2.34 -12.31 -0.03
CA GLU A 248 -2.34 -12.48 -1.49
C GLU A 248 -3.64 -13.15 -1.99
N LYS A 249 -4.13 -14.18 -1.29
CA LYS A 249 -5.42 -14.81 -1.60
C LYS A 249 -6.61 -13.86 -1.41
N LEU A 250 -6.58 -13.01 -0.39
CA LEU A 250 -7.64 -12.05 -0.14
C LEU A 250 -7.68 -10.96 -1.22
N GLU A 251 -6.52 -10.41 -1.58
CA GLU A 251 -6.37 -9.44 -2.66
C GLU A 251 -6.85 -10.03 -4.00
N TRP A 252 -6.57 -11.32 -4.23
CA TRP A 252 -7.09 -12.04 -5.38
C TRP A 252 -8.63 -12.05 -5.41
N TYR A 253 -9.30 -12.33 -4.29
CA TYR A 253 -10.76 -12.32 -4.23
C TYR A 253 -11.35 -10.94 -4.48
N GLU A 254 -10.67 -9.86 -4.10
CA GLU A 254 -11.07 -8.50 -4.44
C GLU A 254 -10.97 -8.23 -5.95
N ILE A 255 -9.96 -8.78 -6.63
CA ILE A 255 -9.86 -8.72 -8.10
C ILE A 255 -11.04 -9.47 -8.74
N ILE A 256 -11.40 -10.65 -8.25
CA ILE A 256 -12.52 -11.41 -8.80
C ILE A 256 -13.85 -10.68 -8.61
N LYS A 257 -14.08 -10.03 -7.46
CA LYS A 257 -15.31 -9.25 -7.20
C LYS A 257 -15.52 -8.11 -8.21
N LYS A 258 -14.48 -7.66 -8.92
CA LYS A 258 -14.59 -6.65 -9.98
C LYS A 258 -15.57 -7.05 -11.09
N ILE A 259 -15.76 -8.36 -11.36
CA ILE A 259 -16.76 -8.81 -12.35
C ILE A 259 -18.18 -8.34 -12.01
N LEU A 260 -18.46 -8.01 -10.75
CA LEU A 260 -19.78 -7.60 -10.30
C LEU A 260 -20.10 -6.13 -10.57
N TYR A 261 -19.11 -5.27 -10.84
CA TYR A 261 -19.35 -3.82 -11.00
C TYR A 261 -18.56 -3.15 -12.14
N CYS A 262 -17.46 -3.74 -12.61
CA CYS A 262 -16.65 -3.18 -13.70
C CYS A 262 -17.33 -3.33 -15.08
N HIS A 263 -16.73 -2.67 -16.08
CA HIS A 263 -17.10 -2.74 -17.49
C HIS A 263 -15.86 -2.64 -18.40
N ASP A 264 -16.06 -2.81 -19.70
CA ASP A 264 -15.02 -2.76 -20.75
C ASP A 264 -13.81 -3.66 -20.40
N LYS A 265 -12.59 -3.19 -20.69
CA LYS A 265 -11.34 -3.92 -20.45
C LYS A 265 -11.18 -4.46 -19.04
N GLU A 266 -11.62 -3.72 -18.02
CA GLU A 266 -11.51 -4.18 -16.63
C GLU A 266 -12.42 -5.38 -16.36
N LEU A 267 -13.60 -5.40 -16.96
CA LEU A 267 -14.52 -6.52 -16.87
C LEU A 267 -13.94 -7.75 -17.59
N SER A 268 -13.50 -7.57 -18.84
CA SER A 268 -12.87 -8.63 -19.64
C SER A 268 -11.67 -9.24 -18.91
N TYR A 269 -10.79 -8.39 -18.36
CA TYR A 269 -9.62 -8.84 -17.60
C TYR A 269 -10.00 -9.63 -16.34
N SER A 270 -11.02 -9.19 -15.60
CA SER A 270 -11.45 -9.87 -14.37
C SER A 270 -12.12 -11.23 -14.68
N ILE A 271 -12.88 -11.32 -15.75
CA ILE A 271 -13.45 -12.58 -16.26
C ILE A 271 -12.34 -13.54 -16.72
N TYR A 272 -11.36 -13.02 -17.47
CA TYR A 272 -10.18 -13.78 -17.89
C TYR A 272 -9.44 -14.41 -16.71
N LEU A 273 -9.16 -13.62 -15.67
CA LEU A 273 -8.49 -14.09 -14.46
C LEU A 273 -9.31 -15.16 -13.73
N THR A 274 -10.64 -15.00 -13.70
CA THR A 274 -11.56 -15.97 -13.11
C THR A 274 -11.44 -17.33 -13.81
N PHE A 275 -11.51 -17.36 -15.15
CA PHE A 275 -11.39 -18.61 -15.90
C PHE A 275 -10.00 -19.23 -15.81
N LYS A 276 -8.95 -18.41 -15.89
CA LYS A 276 -7.57 -18.89 -15.74
C LYS A 276 -7.37 -19.59 -14.39
N ASN A 277 -7.94 -19.04 -13.33
CA ASN A 277 -7.84 -19.61 -11.98
C ASN A 277 -8.65 -20.90 -11.82
N MET A 278 -9.77 -21.05 -12.52
CA MET A 278 -10.49 -22.32 -12.61
C MET A 278 -9.70 -23.43 -13.33
N GLY A 279 -8.64 -23.07 -14.06
CA GLY A 279 -7.78 -24.01 -14.80
C GLY A 279 -8.01 -24.03 -16.31
N PHE A 280 -8.79 -23.10 -16.87
CA PHE A 280 -8.85 -22.91 -18.32
C PHE A 280 -7.55 -22.31 -18.84
N ASN A 281 -7.11 -22.75 -20.02
CA ASN A 281 -6.18 -21.97 -20.81
C ASN A 281 -6.98 -20.84 -21.49
N ALA A 282 -6.95 -19.66 -20.88
CA ALA A 282 -7.68 -18.47 -21.33
C ALA A 282 -6.72 -17.50 -22.03
N ASP A 283 -7.17 -16.87 -23.12
CA ASP A 283 -6.43 -15.86 -23.87
C ASP A 283 -7.28 -14.58 -24.00
N LEU A 284 -6.71 -13.40 -23.69
CA LEU A 284 -7.35 -12.10 -23.95
C LEU A 284 -7.10 -11.69 -25.41
N LYS A 285 -8.17 -11.27 -26.09
CA LYS A 285 -8.17 -11.03 -27.54
C LYS A 285 -8.75 -9.66 -27.95
N GLU A 286 -9.23 -8.88 -26.97
CA GLU A 286 -9.84 -7.55 -27.16
C GLU A 286 -8.95 -6.55 -27.92
N ASP A 287 -7.61 -6.57 -27.70
CA ASP A 287 -6.67 -5.67 -28.39
C ASP A 287 -6.33 -6.11 -29.83
N GLU A 288 -6.72 -7.31 -30.24
CA GLU A 288 -6.49 -7.87 -31.59
C GLU A 288 -7.68 -7.65 -32.53
N GLY A 289 -8.75 -6.96 -32.09
CA GLY A 289 -9.99 -6.77 -32.88
C GLY A 289 -10.86 -8.03 -32.99
N HIS A 290 -10.62 -9.00 -32.11
CA HIS A 290 -11.34 -10.27 -31.99
C HIS A 290 -12.35 -10.23 -30.82
N GLN A 291 -13.01 -11.36 -30.54
CA GLN A 291 -13.78 -11.55 -29.30
C GLN A 291 -12.96 -11.22 -28.05
N ASP A 292 -13.58 -10.95 -26.90
CA ASP A 292 -12.83 -10.56 -25.71
C ASP A 292 -11.89 -11.65 -25.19
N ILE A 293 -12.38 -12.90 -25.10
CA ILE A 293 -11.64 -14.02 -24.50
C ILE A 293 -11.84 -15.32 -25.30
N GLU A 294 -10.77 -16.09 -25.48
CA GLU A 294 -10.84 -17.52 -25.86
C GLU A 294 -10.61 -18.42 -24.65
N LEU A 295 -11.40 -19.50 -24.53
CA LEU A 295 -11.24 -20.51 -23.50
C LEU A 295 -10.92 -21.86 -24.12
N LYS A 296 -9.89 -22.52 -23.59
CA LYS A 296 -9.44 -23.87 -23.98
C LYS A 296 -9.30 -24.75 -22.75
N PHE A 297 -9.87 -25.96 -22.81
CA PHE A 297 -9.59 -27.01 -21.84
C PHE A 297 -9.81 -28.39 -22.48
N ASN A 298 -8.75 -29.18 -22.61
CA ASN A 298 -8.77 -30.43 -23.38
C ASN A 298 -9.35 -30.20 -24.79
N SER A 299 -10.47 -30.84 -25.13
CA SER A 299 -11.18 -30.68 -26.40
C SER A 299 -12.25 -29.58 -26.39
N PHE A 300 -12.49 -28.93 -25.23
CA PHE A 300 -13.42 -27.82 -25.15
C PHE A 300 -12.77 -26.54 -25.64
N PHE A 301 -13.45 -25.85 -26.55
CA PHE A 301 -13.08 -24.55 -27.07
C PHE A 301 -14.30 -23.63 -27.08
N ALA A 302 -14.15 -22.44 -26.51
CA ALA A 302 -15.19 -21.44 -26.48
C ALA A 302 -14.65 -20.05 -26.80
N ILE A 303 -15.49 -19.24 -27.43
CA ILE A 303 -15.31 -17.79 -27.53
C ILE A 303 -16.25 -17.12 -26.55
N VAL A 304 -15.74 -16.12 -25.85
CA VAL A 304 -16.47 -15.38 -24.82
C VAL A 304 -16.49 -13.91 -25.19
N GLU A 305 -17.69 -13.34 -25.15
CA GLU A 305 -17.93 -11.91 -25.26
C GLU A 305 -18.49 -11.40 -23.93
N ALA A 306 -17.95 -10.30 -23.41
CA ALA A 306 -18.31 -9.72 -22.14
C ALA A 306 -18.83 -8.28 -22.28
N LYS A 307 -19.96 -7.98 -21.63
CA LYS A 307 -20.57 -6.65 -21.68
C LYS A 307 -20.96 -6.17 -20.29
N GLY A 308 -20.44 -5.02 -19.90
CA GLY A 308 -20.93 -4.30 -18.73
C GLY A 308 -22.01 -3.31 -19.15
N LEU A 309 -23.23 -3.43 -18.62
CA LEU A 309 -24.38 -2.59 -19.00
C LEU A 309 -25.04 -1.98 -17.76
N LYS A 310 -25.66 -0.81 -17.94
CA LYS A 310 -26.54 -0.19 -16.94
C LYS A 310 -28.00 -0.66 -17.06
N GLU A 311 -28.26 -1.54 -18.02
CA GLU A 311 -29.57 -2.09 -18.36
C GLU A 311 -29.43 -3.57 -18.75
N TYR A 312 -30.49 -4.16 -19.29
CA TYR A 312 -30.49 -5.51 -19.85
C TYR A 312 -29.69 -5.59 -21.17
N ALA A 313 -29.16 -6.76 -21.49
CA ALA A 313 -28.60 -7.05 -22.80
C ALA A 313 -29.70 -7.33 -23.82
N ASN A 314 -29.56 -6.74 -25.01
CA ASN A 314 -30.51 -6.90 -26.11
C ASN A 314 -29.86 -7.60 -27.31
N LEU A 315 -30.64 -7.81 -28.37
CA LEU A 315 -30.18 -8.50 -29.58
C LEU A 315 -28.93 -7.85 -30.20
N ARG A 316 -28.77 -6.51 -30.12
CA ARG A 316 -27.60 -5.81 -30.66
C ARG A 316 -26.32 -6.21 -29.94
N ASP A 317 -26.38 -6.42 -28.63
CA ASP A 317 -25.20 -6.79 -27.84
C ASP A 317 -24.68 -8.18 -28.21
N LEU A 318 -25.57 -9.11 -28.57
CA LEU A 318 -25.19 -10.48 -28.96
C LEU A 318 -24.68 -10.57 -30.41
N ARG A 319 -24.88 -9.54 -31.25
CA ARG A 319 -24.46 -9.58 -32.66
C ARG A 319 -22.95 -9.75 -32.82
N GLN A 320 -22.17 -9.17 -31.91
CA GLN A 320 -20.71 -9.28 -31.92
C GLN A 320 -20.27 -10.72 -31.70
N LEU A 321 -20.82 -11.38 -30.67
CA LEU A 321 -20.59 -12.80 -30.43
C LEU A 321 -21.02 -13.66 -31.64
N LEU A 322 -22.18 -13.36 -32.26
CA LEU A 322 -22.65 -14.08 -33.44
C LEU A 322 -21.67 -13.99 -34.60
N HIS A 323 -21.15 -12.79 -34.87
CA HIS A 323 -20.19 -12.57 -35.95
C HIS A 323 -18.93 -13.43 -35.77
N TYR A 324 -18.30 -13.36 -34.59
CA TYR A 324 -17.11 -14.16 -34.31
C TYR A 324 -17.43 -15.66 -34.29
N TYR A 325 -18.56 -16.05 -33.74
CA TYR A 325 -18.98 -17.46 -33.69
C TYR A 325 -19.09 -18.08 -35.08
N VAL A 326 -19.73 -17.39 -36.04
CA VAL A 326 -19.88 -17.90 -37.41
C VAL A 326 -18.49 -18.13 -38.04
N THR A 327 -17.60 -17.14 -37.96
CA THR A 327 -16.24 -17.24 -38.51
C THR A 327 -15.41 -18.33 -37.83
N THR A 328 -15.49 -18.45 -36.50
CA THR A 328 -14.75 -19.49 -35.77
C THR A 328 -15.31 -20.88 -36.04
N LYS A 329 -16.63 -21.02 -36.21
CA LYS A 329 -17.30 -22.31 -36.45
C LYS A 329 -16.92 -22.94 -37.78
N GLU A 330 -16.57 -22.14 -38.79
CA GLU A 330 -16.03 -22.64 -40.07
C GLU A 330 -14.73 -23.44 -39.88
N ASN A 331 -13.90 -23.04 -38.92
CA ASN A 331 -12.62 -23.69 -38.62
C ASN A 331 -12.69 -24.67 -37.44
N ASN A 332 -13.63 -24.46 -36.53
CA ASN A 332 -13.85 -25.30 -35.36
C ASN A 332 -15.37 -25.55 -35.16
N PRO A 333 -15.92 -26.60 -35.79
CA PRO A 333 -17.36 -26.89 -35.73
C PRO A 333 -17.93 -27.11 -34.32
N ASN A 334 -17.06 -27.38 -33.33
CA ASN A 334 -17.42 -27.64 -31.94
C ASN A 334 -17.26 -26.41 -31.03
N VAL A 335 -16.97 -25.22 -31.57
CA VAL A 335 -16.87 -23.99 -30.80
C VAL A 335 -18.16 -23.72 -30.03
N LYS A 336 -18.02 -23.32 -28.77
CA LYS A 336 -19.13 -22.79 -27.96
C LYS A 336 -19.08 -21.26 -27.92
N GLY A 337 -20.19 -20.61 -28.26
CA GLY A 337 -20.37 -19.18 -28.01
C GLY A 337 -20.88 -18.93 -26.58
N ILE A 338 -20.19 -18.08 -25.83
CA ILE A 338 -20.55 -17.69 -24.46
C ILE A 338 -20.68 -16.17 -24.40
N PHE A 339 -21.78 -15.68 -23.83
CA PHE A 339 -22.00 -14.26 -23.61
C PHE A 339 -22.14 -13.99 -22.10
N ILE A 340 -21.32 -13.08 -21.58
CA ILE A 340 -21.31 -12.73 -20.16
C ILE A 340 -21.74 -11.29 -19.97
N VAL A 341 -22.80 -11.06 -19.19
CA VAL A 341 -23.32 -9.70 -18.95
C VAL A 341 -23.22 -9.28 -17.49
N ASN A 342 -22.59 -8.14 -17.24
CA ASN A 342 -22.74 -7.39 -16.00
C ASN A 342 -23.87 -6.37 -16.17
N HIS A 343 -25.11 -6.86 -16.18
CA HIS A 343 -26.34 -6.07 -16.29
C HIS A 343 -26.60 -5.24 -15.01
N PHE A 344 -27.23 -4.07 -15.15
CA PHE A 344 -27.52 -3.12 -14.06
C PHE A 344 -26.32 -2.93 -13.09
N ARG A 345 -25.10 -2.76 -13.65
CA ARG A 345 -23.84 -2.78 -12.90
C ARG A 345 -23.71 -1.71 -11.81
N ASP A 346 -24.50 -0.65 -11.90
CA ASP A 346 -24.56 0.47 -10.96
C ASP A 346 -25.61 0.28 -9.86
N ARG A 347 -26.29 -0.88 -9.82
CA ARG A 347 -27.25 -1.26 -8.78
C ARG A 347 -26.72 -2.41 -7.92
N ASP A 348 -27.22 -2.46 -6.68
CA ASP A 348 -26.99 -3.59 -5.78
C ASP A 348 -27.48 -4.90 -6.42
N LEU A 349 -26.83 -6.02 -6.11
CA LEU A 349 -27.18 -7.34 -6.67
C LEU A 349 -28.65 -7.71 -6.43
N SER A 350 -29.22 -7.33 -5.30
CA SER A 350 -30.61 -7.61 -4.92
C SER A 350 -31.65 -6.79 -5.70
N GLU A 351 -31.22 -5.71 -6.35
CA GLU A 351 -32.07 -4.77 -7.09
C GLU A 351 -32.02 -4.97 -8.61
N ARG A 352 -31.23 -5.93 -9.09
CA ARG A 352 -31.06 -6.17 -10.53
C ARG A 352 -32.27 -6.91 -11.10
N GLU A 353 -32.77 -6.39 -12.21
CA GLU A 353 -33.91 -6.95 -12.93
C GLU A 353 -33.44 -8.01 -13.95
N GLN A 354 -34.35 -8.48 -14.82
CA GLN A 354 -34.04 -9.51 -15.81
C GLN A 354 -32.88 -9.08 -16.74
N PRO A 355 -31.86 -9.94 -16.95
CA PRO A 355 -30.63 -9.56 -17.65
C PRO A 355 -30.76 -9.47 -19.17
N TYR A 356 -31.76 -10.10 -19.78
CA TYR A 356 -31.87 -10.25 -21.24
C TYR A 356 -33.27 -9.91 -21.75
N THR A 357 -33.35 -9.37 -22.98
CA THR A 357 -34.62 -9.30 -23.72
C THR A 357 -35.02 -10.66 -24.30
N LYS A 358 -36.31 -10.83 -24.64
CA LYS A 358 -36.81 -12.04 -25.31
C LYS A 358 -36.07 -12.35 -26.61
N ASP A 359 -35.85 -11.33 -27.45
CA ASP A 359 -35.15 -11.50 -28.73
C ASP A 359 -33.68 -11.93 -28.55
N ALA A 360 -33.03 -11.48 -27.47
CA ALA A 360 -31.67 -11.91 -27.14
C ALA A 360 -31.63 -13.39 -26.72
N LEU A 361 -32.61 -13.83 -25.92
CA LEU A 361 -32.78 -15.23 -25.53
C LEU A 361 -33.04 -16.12 -26.75
N GLU A 362 -33.96 -15.71 -27.62
CA GLU A 362 -34.30 -16.46 -28.84
C GLU A 362 -33.09 -16.59 -29.79
N LEU A 363 -32.31 -15.51 -29.98
CA LEU A 363 -31.09 -15.56 -30.77
C LEU A 363 -30.08 -16.55 -30.18
N ALA A 364 -29.91 -16.56 -28.86
CA ALA A 364 -29.00 -17.44 -28.18
C ALA A 364 -29.42 -18.91 -28.26
N GLU A 365 -30.72 -19.20 -28.10
CA GLU A 365 -31.28 -20.55 -28.26
C GLU A 365 -31.06 -21.08 -29.68
N ASN A 366 -31.37 -20.27 -30.70
CA ASN A 366 -31.22 -20.62 -32.11
C ASN A 366 -29.77 -20.93 -32.52
N ASN A 367 -28.79 -20.27 -31.87
CA ASN A 367 -27.37 -20.47 -32.17
C ASN A 367 -26.65 -21.40 -31.18
N GLY A 368 -27.35 -21.86 -30.13
CA GLY A 368 -26.81 -22.69 -29.07
C GLY A 368 -25.80 -21.98 -28.18
N PHE A 369 -25.94 -20.66 -27.98
CA PHE A 369 -25.09 -19.88 -27.09
C PHE A 369 -25.42 -20.12 -25.63
N CYS A 370 -24.41 -19.99 -24.76
CA CYS A 370 -24.58 -19.95 -23.32
C CYS A 370 -24.54 -18.49 -22.86
N LEU A 371 -25.68 -17.97 -22.40
CA LEU A 371 -25.76 -16.65 -21.78
C LEU A 371 -25.67 -16.79 -20.27
N LEU A 372 -24.78 -16.05 -19.62
CA LEU A 372 -24.70 -15.99 -18.16
C LEU A 372 -24.45 -14.56 -17.68
N THR A 373 -24.88 -14.26 -16.48
CA THR A 373 -24.52 -12.98 -15.83
C THR A 373 -23.17 -13.10 -15.13
N THR A 374 -22.55 -11.97 -14.81
CA THR A 374 -21.35 -11.99 -13.96
C THR A 374 -21.63 -12.50 -12.54
N VAL A 375 -22.88 -12.39 -12.08
CA VAL A 375 -23.34 -12.98 -10.81
C VAL A 375 -23.35 -14.50 -10.90
N ASP A 376 -23.77 -15.06 -12.04
CA ASP A 376 -23.74 -16.50 -12.27
C ASP A 376 -22.29 -17.01 -12.32
N LEU A 377 -21.41 -16.30 -13.05
CA LEU A 377 -19.98 -16.63 -13.07
C LEU A 377 -19.36 -16.58 -11.67
N PHE A 378 -19.70 -15.56 -10.87
CA PHE A 378 -19.25 -15.44 -9.49
C PHE A 378 -19.69 -16.65 -8.64
N LYS A 379 -20.96 -17.07 -8.74
CA LYS A 379 -21.49 -18.24 -8.01
C LYS A 379 -20.86 -19.55 -8.47
N ILE A 380 -20.58 -19.70 -9.78
CA ILE A 380 -19.86 -20.86 -10.31
C ILE A 380 -18.45 -20.92 -9.73
N TYR A 381 -17.77 -19.78 -9.69
CA TYR A 381 -16.43 -19.68 -9.13
C TYR A 381 -16.40 -19.97 -7.63
N ASP A 382 -17.35 -19.45 -6.86
CA ASP A 382 -17.50 -19.73 -5.43
C ASP A 382 -17.69 -21.24 -5.18
N LYS A 383 -18.61 -21.87 -5.92
CA LYS A 383 -18.80 -23.33 -5.86
C LYS A 383 -17.55 -24.11 -6.29
N PHE A 384 -16.76 -23.60 -7.23
CA PHE A 384 -15.49 -24.22 -7.65
C PHE A 384 -14.44 -24.16 -6.54
N LEU A 385 -14.29 -23.00 -5.89
CA LEU A 385 -13.36 -22.82 -4.77
C LEU A 385 -13.71 -23.73 -3.59
N ASP A 386 -15.00 -23.93 -3.33
CA ASP A 386 -15.52 -24.86 -2.33
C ASP A 386 -15.38 -26.35 -2.72
N GLY A 387 -14.87 -26.66 -3.91
CA GLY A 387 -14.79 -28.02 -4.43
C GLY A 387 -16.14 -28.66 -4.77
N LYS A 388 -17.24 -27.88 -4.77
CA LYS A 388 -18.60 -28.33 -5.11
C LYS A 388 -18.81 -28.46 -6.62
N LEU A 389 -18.01 -27.74 -7.42
CA LEU A 389 -17.96 -27.87 -8.87
C LEU A 389 -16.53 -28.15 -9.34
N THR A 390 -16.39 -29.12 -10.23
CA THR A 390 -15.15 -29.36 -10.97
C THR A 390 -15.16 -28.62 -12.31
N ILE A 391 -13.99 -28.38 -12.90
CA ILE A 391 -13.89 -27.75 -14.23
C ILE A 391 -14.67 -28.52 -15.31
N ASN A 392 -14.68 -29.86 -15.24
CA ASN A 392 -15.46 -30.68 -16.18
C ASN A 392 -16.97 -30.44 -16.03
N GLN A 393 -17.48 -30.35 -14.80
CA GLN A 393 -18.90 -30.04 -14.57
C GLN A 393 -19.26 -28.63 -15.04
N ILE A 394 -18.35 -27.66 -14.90
CA ILE A 394 -18.55 -26.30 -15.43
C ILE A 394 -18.59 -26.33 -16.97
N ILE A 395 -17.71 -27.10 -17.61
CA ILE A 395 -17.70 -27.28 -19.06
C ILE A 395 -18.99 -27.94 -19.54
N ASP A 396 -19.46 -28.98 -18.86
CA ASP A 396 -20.70 -29.67 -19.20
C ASP A 396 -21.90 -28.75 -19.06
N LEU A 397 -21.91 -27.91 -18.01
CA LEU A 397 -22.90 -26.86 -17.82
C LEU A 397 -22.90 -25.90 -19.02
N PHE A 398 -21.74 -25.35 -19.39
CA PHE A 398 -21.64 -24.43 -20.53
C PHE A 398 -22.05 -25.09 -21.85
N LYS A 399 -21.65 -26.35 -22.08
CA LYS A 399 -22.02 -27.08 -23.30
C LYS A 399 -23.53 -27.30 -23.38
N ALA A 400 -24.15 -27.73 -22.28
CA ALA A 400 -25.57 -28.06 -22.22
C ALA A 400 -26.48 -26.83 -22.37
N THR A 401 -26.07 -25.67 -21.85
CA THR A 401 -26.88 -24.46 -21.89
C THR A 401 -27.09 -23.95 -23.31
N LYS A 402 -28.35 -23.72 -23.70
CA LYS A 402 -28.75 -23.01 -24.91
C LYS A 402 -29.71 -21.90 -24.48
N GLY A 403 -29.32 -20.64 -24.64
CA GLY A 403 -30.01 -19.51 -24.02
C GLY A 403 -29.40 -19.17 -22.65
N GLN A 404 -30.23 -18.76 -21.69
CA GLN A 404 -29.78 -18.34 -20.37
C GLN A 404 -29.43 -19.53 -19.46
N LEU A 405 -28.29 -19.43 -18.80
CA LEU A 405 -27.86 -20.32 -17.74
C LEU A 405 -28.75 -20.11 -16.51
N ILE A 406 -29.32 -21.19 -15.98
CA ILE A 406 -30.10 -21.20 -14.74
C ILE A 406 -29.34 -22.12 -13.76
N LEU A 407 -28.88 -21.55 -12.64
CA LEU A 407 -27.99 -22.19 -11.65
C LEU A 407 -28.68 -22.79 -10.44
#